data_AF-A0A7C3DTK7-F1
#
_entry.id   AF-A0A7C3DTK7-F1
#
_cell.length_a   1.000
_cell.length_b   1.000
_cell.length_c   1.000
_cell.angle_alpha   90.00
_cell.angle_beta   90.00
_cell.angle_gamma   90.00
#
_symmetry.space_group_name_H-M   'P 1'
#
loop_
_entity.id
_entity.type
_entity.pdbx_description
1 polymer ?
#
loop_
_entity_poly.entity_id
_entity_poly.type
_entity_poly.pdbx_seq_one_letter_code
_entity_poly.pdbx_strand_id
1 'polypeptide(L)'
;MRLWDRCCPGWDAARAGAWFVGAAGTMLLVGGLAWWVFHRTQPPGVDTARATLRYSNLVEIRAAAHTALTTAEPIDKAKGIYRIPITNAMELMLRLWQDPAAGRADLLARIEKATAKPPEKPSEYE
;
A
#
# COMPACT_ATOMS: atom_id res chain seq x y z
N MET A 1 -29.82 -3.20 62.93
CA MET A 1 -28.67 -4.08 63.25
C MET A 1 -28.24 -4.77 61.97
N ARG A 2 -27.06 -4.44 61.43
CA ARG A 2 -26.57 -5.03 60.17
C ARG A 2 -25.86 -6.34 60.50
N LEU A 3 -26.36 -7.44 59.95
CA LEU A 3 -25.90 -8.83 60.20
C LEU A 3 -24.47 -9.13 59.68
N TRP A 4 -23.77 -8.13 59.13
CA TRP A 4 -22.47 -8.30 58.49
C TRP A 4 -21.29 -8.12 59.46
N ASP A 5 -21.53 -7.58 60.66
CA ASP A 5 -20.47 -7.27 61.65
C ASP A 5 -20.00 -8.50 62.46
N ARG A 6 -20.54 -9.71 62.21
CA ARG A 6 -20.26 -10.91 63.02
C ARG A 6 -19.43 -12.01 62.36
N CYS A 7 -19.04 -11.88 61.09
CA CYS A 7 -18.51 -13.05 60.38
C CYS A 7 -16.98 -13.28 60.51
N CYS A 8 -16.14 -12.30 60.86
CA CYS A 8 -14.68 -12.53 60.95
C CYS A 8 -13.96 -11.56 61.92
N PRO A 9 -13.56 -11.97 63.15
CA PRO A 9 -12.75 -11.17 64.05
C PRO A 9 -11.27 -11.41 63.75
N GLY A 10 -10.66 -10.62 62.86
CA GLY A 10 -9.23 -10.74 62.57
C GLY A 10 -8.79 -10.16 61.25
N TRP A 11 -9.74 -9.90 60.35
CA TRP A 11 -9.46 -9.22 59.09
C TRP A 11 -9.91 -7.76 59.19
N ASP A 12 -9.08 -6.92 59.81
CA ASP A 12 -9.28 -5.46 59.75
C ASP A 12 -9.26 -5.05 58.27
N ALA A 13 -10.34 -4.45 57.76
CA ALA A 13 -10.41 -3.99 56.37
C ALA A 13 -9.22 -3.08 56.00
N ALA A 14 -8.66 -2.37 56.99
CA ALA A 14 -7.43 -1.60 56.87
C ALA A 14 -6.18 -2.47 56.60
N ARG A 15 -6.04 -3.62 57.27
CA ARG A 15 -4.97 -4.60 57.00
C ARG A 15 -5.14 -5.23 55.62
N ALA A 16 -6.38 -5.55 55.23
CA ALA A 16 -6.70 -6.00 53.87
C ALA A 16 -6.20 -5.03 52.80
N GLY A 17 -6.55 -3.75 52.95
CA GLY A 17 -6.19 -2.70 52.02
C GLY A 17 -4.68 -2.50 51.93
N ALA A 18 -3.98 -2.51 53.06
CA ALA A 18 -2.52 -2.38 53.10
C ALA A 18 -1.82 -3.52 52.33
N TRP A 19 -2.24 -4.77 52.54
CA TRP A 19 -1.68 -5.92 51.81
C TRP A 19 -1.99 -5.87 50.32
N PHE A 20 -3.19 -5.46 49.94
CA PHE A 20 -3.58 -5.32 48.53
C PHE A 20 -2.77 -4.23 47.82
N VAL A 21 -2.64 -3.05 48.43
CA VAL A 21 -1.85 -1.94 47.87
C VAL A 21 -0.38 -2.30 47.77
N GLY A 22 0.17 -2.97 48.81
CA GLY A 22 1.52 -3.49 48.78
C GLY A 22 1.72 -4.46 47.62
N ALA A 23 0.91 -5.51 47.53
CA ALA A 23 1.00 -6.52 46.48
C ALA A 23 0.83 -5.94 45.07
N ALA A 24 -0.16 -5.05 44.88
CA ALA A 24 -0.39 -4.38 43.61
C ALA A 24 0.79 -3.47 43.22
N GLY A 25 1.33 -2.71 44.17
CA GLY A 25 2.49 -1.85 43.96
C GLY A 25 3.71 -2.63 43.51
N THR A 26 4.03 -3.74 44.21
CA THR A 26 5.17 -4.58 43.84
C THR A 26 4.97 -5.23 42.46
N MET A 27 3.76 -5.70 42.17
CA MET A 27 3.45 -6.33 40.88
C MET A 27 3.52 -5.34 39.72
N LEU A 28 3.07 -4.10 39.91
CA LEU A 28 3.20 -3.03 38.92
C LEU A 28 4.65 -2.60 38.72
N LEU A 29 5.44 -2.51 39.79
CA LEU A 29 6.87 -2.17 39.69
C LEU A 29 7.63 -3.24 38.92
N VAL A 30 7.48 -4.51 39.30
CA VAL A 30 8.18 -5.63 38.64
C VAL A 30 7.67 -5.82 37.21
N GLY A 31 6.36 -5.79 37.01
CA GLY A 31 5.75 -5.94 35.68
C GLY A 31 6.12 -4.79 34.74
N GLY A 32 6.10 -3.56 35.22
CA GLY A 32 6.51 -2.38 34.45
C GLY A 32 7.98 -2.42 34.06
N LEU A 33 8.85 -2.83 34.99
CA LEU A 33 10.28 -2.94 34.72
C LEU A 33 10.58 -4.10 33.74
N ALA A 34 9.92 -5.24 33.89
CA ALA A 34 10.01 -6.35 32.94
C ALA A 34 9.52 -5.95 31.54
N TRP A 35 8.40 -5.23 31.44
CA TRP A 35 7.88 -4.71 30.16
C TRP A 35 8.85 -3.72 29.51
N TRP A 36 9.42 -2.81 30.30
CA TRP A 36 10.40 -1.82 29.84
C TRP A 36 11.67 -2.47 29.29
N VAL A 37 12.19 -3.50 29.98
CA VAL A 37 13.35 -4.28 29.53
C VAL A 37 12.98 -5.05 28.27
N PHE A 38 11.89 -5.82 28.29
CA PHE A 38 11.44 -6.63 27.16
C PHE A 38 11.26 -5.81 25.89
N HIS A 39 10.67 -4.62 25.99
CA HIS A 39 10.46 -3.76 24.83
C HIS A 39 11.77 -3.18 24.28
N ARG A 40 12.79 -2.95 25.11
CA ARG A 40 14.10 -2.45 24.66
C ARG A 40 15.05 -3.53 24.17
N THR A 41 14.96 -4.73 24.70
CA THR A 41 15.88 -5.84 24.37
C THR A 41 15.35 -6.75 23.28
N GLN A 42 14.14 -6.49 22.77
CA GLN A 42 13.59 -7.24 21.64
C GLN A 42 14.48 -7.08 20.42
N PRO A 43 15.04 -8.18 19.87
CA PRO A 43 15.78 -8.09 18.63
C PRO A 43 14.82 -7.63 17.52
N PRO A 44 15.31 -6.86 16.54
CA PRO A 44 14.50 -6.52 15.38
C PRO A 44 14.02 -7.82 14.73
N GLY A 45 12.75 -7.85 14.32
CA GLY A 45 12.22 -9.00 13.58
C GLY A 45 13.08 -9.27 12.33
N VAL A 46 13.29 -10.55 12.03
CA VAL A 46 14.18 -11.01 10.93
C VAL A 46 13.85 -10.32 9.59
N ASP A 47 12.58 -9.97 9.39
CA ASP A 47 12.09 -9.35 8.15
C ASP A 47 11.94 -7.82 8.20
N THR A 48 12.32 -7.15 9.30
CA THR A 48 12.16 -5.68 9.43
C THR A 48 12.83 -4.90 8.30
N ALA A 49 14.06 -5.29 7.93
CA ALA A 49 14.78 -4.69 6.81
C ALA A 49 14.11 -4.96 5.44
N ARG A 50 13.46 -6.12 5.28
CA ARG A 50 12.73 -6.44 4.04
C ARG A 50 11.38 -5.74 3.98
N ALA A 51 10.69 -5.60 5.10
CA ALA A 51 9.42 -4.90 5.20
C ALA A 51 9.58 -3.41 4.88
N THR A 52 10.62 -2.78 5.41
CA THR A 52 10.96 -1.38 5.11
C THR A 52 11.28 -1.18 3.63
N LEU A 53 12.08 -2.07 3.03
CA LEU A 53 12.38 -2.04 1.59
C LEU A 53 11.14 -2.26 0.71
N ARG A 54 10.24 -3.17 1.09
CA ARG A 54 8.97 -3.35 0.35
C ARG A 54 8.10 -2.09 0.41
N TYR A 55 8.08 -1.42 1.56
CA TYR A 55 7.32 -0.19 1.73
C TYR A 55 7.88 0.94 0.85
N SER A 56 9.20 1.15 0.83
CA SER A 56 9.82 2.16 -0.03
C SER A 56 9.56 1.89 -1.51
N ASN A 57 9.76 0.64 -1.95
CA ASN A 57 9.52 0.26 -3.34
C ASN A 57 8.05 0.48 -3.74
N LEU A 58 7.12 0.18 -2.83
CA LEU A 58 5.69 0.38 -3.09
C LEU A 58 5.33 1.87 -3.20
N VAL A 59 5.96 2.75 -2.42
CA VAL A 59 5.79 4.20 -2.56
C VAL A 59 6.29 4.68 -3.92
N GLU A 60 7.49 4.24 -4.34
CA GLU A 60 8.06 4.59 -5.64
C GLU A 60 7.18 4.11 -6.80
N ILE A 61 6.72 2.86 -6.75
CA ILE A 61 5.80 2.29 -7.75
C ILE A 61 4.51 3.10 -7.80
N ARG A 62 3.94 3.50 -6.65
CA ARG A 62 2.72 4.31 -6.62
C ARG A 62 2.94 5.72 -7.19
N ALA A 63 4.08 6.34 -6.91
CA ALA A 63 4.42 7.66 -7.44
C ALA A 63 4.61 7.61 -8.97
N ALA A 64 5.32 6.60 -9.47
CA ALA A 64 5.49 6.36 -10.90
C ALA A 64 4.15 6.05 -11.59
N ALA A 65 3.32 5.20 -10.98
CA ALA A 65 2.00 4.88 -11.49
C ALA A 65 1.07 6.11 -11.52
N HIS A 66 1.08 6.93 -10.47
CA HIS A 66 0.29 8.16 -10.43
C HIS A 66 0.67 9.11 -11.57
N THR A 67 1.96 9.31 -11.80
CA THR A 67 2.46 10.14 -12.91
C THR A 67 2.04 9.55 -14.25
N ALA A 68 2.21 8.24 -14.44
CA ALA A 68 1.83 7.55 -15.66
C ALA A 68 0.32 7.58 -15.97
N LEU A 69 -0.54 7.64 -14.95
CA LEU A 69 -1.99 7.64 -15.10
C LEU A 69 -2.58 9.04 -15.31
N THR A 70 -1.91 10.08 -14.80
CA THR A 70 -2.43 11.46 -14.80
C THR A 70 -1.81 12.34 -15.87
N THR A 71 -0.63 11.98 -16.38
CA THR A 71 0.11 12.78 -17.35
C THR A 71 0.18 12.09 -18.70
N ALA A 72 0.22 12.90 -19.76
CA ALA A 72 0.52 12.41 -21.09
C ALA A 72 2.03 12.43 -21.30
N GLU A 73 2.62 11.30 -21.66
CA GLU A 73 4.07 11.15 -21.82
C GLU A 73 4.40 10.36 -23.10
N PRO A 74 5.42 10.77 -23.88
CA PRO A 74 5.88 10.01 -25.03
C PRO A 74 6.56 8.69 -24.59
N ILE A 75 6.05 7.56 -25.09
CA ILE A 75 6.70 6.25 -24.92
C ILE A 75 7.79 6.07 -26.00
N ASP A 76 7.46 6.38 -27.25
CA ASP A 76 8.38 6.32 -28.38
C ASP A 76 8.07 7.48 -29.32
N LYS A 77 8.88 8.55 -29.23
CA LYS A 77 8.73 9.76 -30.05
C LYS A 77 8.94 9.48 -31.53
N ALA A 78 9.86 8.57 -31.88
CA ALA A 78 10.17 8.25 -33.27
C ALA A 78 8.99 7.53 -33.95
N LYS A 79 8.24 6.72 -33.20
CA LYS A 79 7.04 6.04 -33.67
C LYS A 79 5.74 6.81 -33.42
N GLY A 80 5.80 7.96 -32.76
CA GLY A 80 4.62 8.75 -32.38
C GLY A 80 3.71 8.06 -31.35
N ILE A 81 4.26 7.20 -30.49
CA ILE A 81 3.51 6.46 -29.47
C ILE A 81 3.53 7.25 -28.17
N TYR A 82 2.34 7.65 -27.70
CA TYR A 82 2.14 8.40 -26.47
C TYR A 82 1.27 7.62 -25.49
N ARG A 83 1.63 7.68 -24.21
CA ARG A 83 0.74 7.35 -23.10
C ARG A 83 -0.17 8.56 -22.86
N ILE A 84 -1.46 8.32 -22.74
CA ILE A 84 -2.45 9.35 -22.43
C ILE A 84 -3.34 8.88 -21.27
N PRO A 85 -3.80 9.81 -20.41
CA PRO A 85 -4.80 9.50 -19.38
C PRO A 85 -6.08 8.93 -20.00
N ILE A 86 -6.72 7.99 -19.29
CA ILE A 86 -7.92 7.30 -19.77
C ILE A 86 -9.05 8.29 -20.08
N THR A 87 -9.23 9.33 -19.26
CA THR A 87 -10.21 10.40 -19.48
C THR A 87 -10.01 11.06 -20.84
N ASN A 88 -8.76 11.44 -21.15
CA ASN A 88 -8.41 12.09 -22.42
C ASN A 88 -8.61 11.12 -23.59
N ALA A 89 -8.27 9.84 -23.41
CA ALA A 89 -8.51 8.81 -24.42
C ALA A 89 -10.01 8.65 -24.71
N MET A 90 -10.85 8.65 -23.68
CA MET A 90 -12.31 8.59 -23.85
C MET A 90 -12.85 9.83 -24.57
N GLU A 91 -12.39 11.03 -24.20
CA GLU A 91 -12.80 12.25 -24.90
C GLU A 91 -12.39 12.25 -26.37
N LEU A 92 -11.17 11.79 -26.69
CA LEU A 92 -10.70 11.64 -28.07
C LEU A 92 -11.56 10.66 -28.85
N MET A 93 -11.93 9.53 -28.23
CA MET A 93 -12.84 8.56 -28.83
C MET A 93 -14.21 9.16 -29.08
N LEU A 94 -14.80 9.87 -28.11
CA LEU A 94 -16.10 10.53 -28.29
C LEU A 94 -16.08 11.57 -29.42
N ARG A 95 -14.97 12.32 -29.56
CA ARG A 95 -14.79 13.26 -30.69
C ARG A 95 -14.69 12.54 -32.03
N LEU A 96 -13.91 11.45 -32.10
CA LEU A 96 -13.73 10.67 -33.32
C LEU A 96 -15.04 10.01 -33.79
N TRP A 97 -15.89 9.61 -32.84
CA TRP A 97 -17.14 8.91 -33.11
C TRP A 97 -18.37 9.83 -33.25
N GLN A 98 -18.18 11.16 -33.32
CA GLN A 98 -19.27 12.06 -33.73
C GLN A 98 -19.75 11.76 -35.15
N ASP A 99 -18.83 11.38 -36.04
CA ASP A 99 -19.13 10.79 -37.34
C ASP A 99 -18.65 9.32 -37.35
N PRO A 100 -19.57 8.34 -37.24
CA PRO A 100 -19.19 6.93 -37.16
C PRO A 100 -18.56 6.40 -38.45
N ALA A 101 -18.88 6.98 -39.61
CA ALA A 101 -18.29 6.55 -40.88
C ALA A 101 -16.82 6.97 -40.97
N ALA A 102 -16.52 8.22 -40.62
CA ALA A 102 -15.16 8.73 -40.58
C ALA A 102 -14.32 8.02 -39.50
N GLY A 103 -14.88 7.81 -38.30
CA GLY A 103 -14.18 7.12 -37.21
C GLY A 103 -13.82 5.66 -37.55
N ARG A 104 -14.72 4.94 -38.22
CA ARG A 104 -14.43 3.58 -38.70
C ARG A 104 -13.35 3.55 -39.77
N ALA A 105 -13.36 4.50 -40.71
CA ALA A 105 -12.34 4.58 -41.76
C ALA A 105 -10.93 4.84 -41.18
N ASP A 106 -10.80 5.77 -40.24
CA ASP A 106 -9.53 6.04 -39.54
C ASP A 106 -9.04 4.81 -38.75
N LEU A 107 -9.95 4.10 -38.07
CA LEU A 107 -9.61 2.87 -37.35
C LEU A 107 -9.10 1.77 -38.30
N LEU A 108 -9.74 1.58 -39.45
CA LEU A 108 -9.28 0.62 -40.46
C LEU A 108 -7.90 0.99 -41.01
N ALA A 109 -7.67 2.25 -41.34
CA ALA A 109 -6.37 2.72 -41.83
C ALA A 109 -5.24 2.50 -40.79
N ARG A 110 -5.53 2.70 -39.50
CA ARG A 110 -4.58 2.41 -38.41
C ARG A 110 -4.31 0.92 -38.26
N ILE A 111 -5.33 0.08 -38.39
CA ILE A 111 -5.18 -1.38 -38.35
C ILE A 111 -4.31 -1.85 -39.51
N GLU A 112 -4.57 -1.40 -40.74
CA GLU A 112 -3.77 -1.74 -41.92
C GLU A 112 -2.30 -1.36 -41.74
N LYS A 113 -2.02 -0.18 -41.18
CA LYS A 113 -0.65 0.25 -40.87
C LYS A 113 0.00 -0.61 -39.78
N ALA A 114 -0.77 -1.05 -38.78
CA ALA A 114 -0.26 -1.87 -37.69
C ALA A 114 -0.04 -3.34 -38.08
N THR A 115 -0.79 -3.85 -39.05
CA THR A 115 -0.69 -5.24 -39.55
C THR A 115 0.16 -5.38 -40.81
N ALA A 116 0.64 -4.27 -41.38
CA ALA A 116 1.56 -4.27 -42.51
C ALA A 116 2.79 -5.14 -42.20
N LYS A 117 3.07 -6.11 -43.07
CA LYS A 117 4.18 -7.05 -42.92
C LYS A 117 5.51 -6.26 -42.95
N PRO A 118 6.44 -6.48 -42.01
CA PRO A 118 7.76 -5.85 -42.06
C PRO A 118 8.46 -6.19 -43.38
N PRO A 119 9.24 -5.26 -43.97
CA PRO A 119 9.98 -5.53 -45.20
C PRO A 119 10.91 -6.73 -45.01
N GLU A 120 10.98 -7.62 -45.99
CA GLU A 120 11.88 -8.76 -45.96
C GLU A 120 13.32 -8.26 -45.86
N LYS A 121 14.06 -8.78 -44.88
CA LYS A 121 15.47 -8.43 -44.69
C LYS A 121 16.21 -8.83 -45.98
N PRO A 122 17.01 -7.94 -46.60
CA PRO A 122 17.76 -8.30 -47.80
C PRO A 122 18.62 -9.53 -47.49
N SER A 123 18.63 -10.48 -48.43
CA SER A 123 19.37 -11.73 -48.24
C SER A 123 20.86 -11.42 -48.10
N GLU A 124 21.56 -12.09 -47.18
CA GLU A 124 23.02 -11.89 -47.00
C GLU A 124 23.85 -12.47 -48.16
N TYR A 125 23.19 -12.99 -49.20
CA TYR A 125 23.78 -13.76 -50.30
C TYR A 125 23.39 -13.25 -51.70
N GLU A 126 22.81 -12.05 -51.81
CA GLU A 126 22.76 -11.23 -53.04
C GLU A 126 23.67 -10.00 -52.88
#